data_AF-A0A956IAY8-F1
#
_entry.id   AF-A0A956IAY8-F1
#
_cell.length_a   1.000
_cell.length_b   1.000
_cell.length_c   1.000
_cell.angle_alpha   90.00
_cell.angle_beta   90.00
_cell.angle_gamma   90.00
#
_symmetry.space_group_name_H-M   'P 1'
#
loop_
_entity.id
_entity.type
_entity.pdbx_description
1 polymer ?
#
loop_
_entity_poly.entity_id
_entity_poly.type
_entity_poly.pdbx_seq_one_letter_code
_entity_poly.pdbx_strand_id
1 'polypeptide(L)'
;RPKIVCGEVDLLLTDVRMAPMDGPTLAAELRKRVPTLRTVYMSGFTANLLSGLREGGVLLDKPFTREQLLVAVAQALRVRQTG
;
A
#
# COMPACT_ATOMS: atom_id res chain seq x y z
N ARG A 1 -18.53 -10.08 2.18
CA ARG A 1 -17.21 -10.39 2.78
C ARG A 1 -16.18 -10.38 1.64
N PRO A 2 -15.13 -9.54 1.68
CA PRO A 2 -14.12 -9.54 0.63
C PRO A 2 -13.44 -10.93 0.57
N LYS A 3 -13.43 -11.53 -0.63
CA LYS A 3 -12.70 -12.76 -0.92
C LYS A 3 -11.23 -12.39 -1.08
N ILE A 4 -10.42 -12.65 -0.07
CA ILE A 4 -8.97 -12.68 -0.21
C ILE A 4 -8.63 -14.06 -0.77
N VAL A 5 -8.05 -14.11 -1.97
CA VAL A 5 -7.61 -15.36 -2.60
C VAL A 5 -6.29 -15.77 -1.94
N CYS A 6 -6.25 -16.95 -1.32
CA CYS A 6 -5.07 -17.48 -0.64
C CYS A 6 -3.99 -17.90 -1.66
N GLY A 7 -3.01 -17.02 -1.83
CA GLY A 7 -1.59 -17.32 -2.05
C GLY A 7 -0.77 -16.45 -1.10
N GLU A 8 0.56 -16.62 -1.03
CA GLU A 8 1.40 -15.63 -0.36
C GLU A 8 1.26 -14.29 -1.09
N VAL A 9 0.85 -13.24 -0.36
CA VAL A 9 0.67 -11.90 -0.91
C VAL A 9 1.85 -11.04 -0.46
N ASP A 10 2.71 -10.68 -1.41
CA ASP A 10 3.88 -9.84 -1.14
C ASP A 10 3.56 -8.34 -1.06
N LEU A 11 2.45 -7.92 -1.70
CA LEU A 11 2.11 -6.53 -1.90
C LEU A 11 0.61 -6.27 -1.83
N LEU A 12 0.22 -5.29 -1.02
CA LEU A 12 -1.10 -4.67 -1.02
C LEU A 12 -1.07 -3.37 -1.83
N LEU A 13 -1.93 -3.26 -2.83
CA LEU A 13 -2.23 -1.99 -3.51
C LEU A 13 -3.61 -1.53 -3.07
N THR A 14 -3.73 -0.37 -2.43
CA THR A 14 -4.99 0.13 -1.85
C THR A 14 -5.16 1.62 -2.00
N ASP A 15 -6.40 2.10 -2.09
CA ASP A 15 -6.69 3.52 -1.89
C ASP A 15 -6.46 3.89 -0.42
N VAL A 16 -6.03 5.12 -0.14
CA VAL A 16 -5.96 5.65 1.22
C VAL A 16 -7.36 5.75 1.81
N ARG A 17 -8.34 6.27 1.06
CA ARG A 17 -9.71 6.51 1.55
C ARG A 17 -10.65 5.47 0.97
N MET A 18 -11.15 4.59 1.82
CA MET A 18 -12.16 3.60 1.47
C MET A 18 -13.17 3.50 2.61
N ALA A 19 -14.43 3.21 2.29
CA ALA A 19 -15.47 2.91 3.29
C ALA A 19 -15.84 1.43 3.21
N PRO A 20 -16.09 0.75 4.35
CA PRO A 20 -16.13 1.28 5.73
C PRO A 20 -14.76 1.35 6.44
N MET A 21 -13.70 0.83 5.82
CA MET A 21 -12.35 0.75 6.39
C MET A 21 -11.36 1.39 5.42
N ASP A 22 -10.47 2.25 5.93
CA ASP A 22 -9.47 2.93 5.12
C ASP A 22 -8.26 2.03 4.79
N GLY A 23 -7.48 2.43 3.79
CA GLY A 23 -6.31 1.67 3.33
C GLY A 23 -5.27 1.44 4.43
N PRO A 24 -4.88 2.47 5.21
CA PRO A 24 -3.93 2.31 6.31
C PRO A 24 -4.38 1.31 7.38
N THR A 25 -5.66 1.35 7.79
CA THR A 25 -6.22 0.42 8.76
C THR A 25 -6.22 -1.01 8.19
N LEU A 26 -6.62 -1.19 6.93
CA LEU A 26 -6.56 -2.48 6.25
C LEU A 26 -5.12 -3.04 6.21
N ALA A 27 -4.15 -2.20 5.86
CA ALA A 27 -2.75 -2.60 5.81
C ALA A 27 -2.22 -3.02 7.19
N ALA A 28 -2.58 -2.28 8.25
CA ALA A 28 -2.22 -2.63 9.62
C ALA A 28 -2.82 -3.97 10.05
N GLU A 29 -4.09 -4.24 9.75
CA GLU A 29 -4.73 -5.53 10.06
C GLU A 29 -4.12 -6.70 9.29
N LEU A 30 -3.77 -6.50 8.02
CA LEU A 30 -3.13 -7.55 7.22
C LEU A 30 -1.68 -7.81 7.66
N ARG A 31 -0.94 -6.79 8.11
CA ARG A 31 0.42 -6.95 8.63
C ARG A 31 0.51 -7.75 9.92
N LYS A 32 -0.56 -7.79 10.73
CA LYS A 32 -0.64 -8.71 11.88
C LYS A 32 -0.57 -10.18 11.46
N ARG A 33 -0.96 -10.50 10.22
CA ARG A 33 -0.95 -11.86 9.66
C ARG A 33 0.24 -12.10 8.74
N VAL A 34 0.62 -11.09 7.98
CA VAL A 34 1.74 -11.10 7.03
C VAL A 34 2.66 -9.93 7.36
N PRO A 35 3.57 -10.07 8.34
CA PRO A 35 4.45 -8.97 8.78
C PRO A 35 5.32 -8.40 7.64
N THR A 36 5.56 -9.23 6.62
CA THR A 36 6.37 -8.87 5.46
C THR A 36 5.59 -8.13 4.37
N LEU A 37 4.29 -7.91 4.55
CA LEU A 37 3.41 -7.30 3.56
C LEU A 37 3.80 -5.85 3.28
N ARG A 38 4.20 -5.61 2.04
CA ARG A 38 4.47 -4.28 1.50
C ARG A 38 3.18 -3.63 1.07
N THR A 39 3.14 -2.30 1.06
CA THR A 39 1.94 -1.56 0.67
C THR A 39 2.26 -0.42 -0.27
N VAL A 40 1.44 -0.28 -1.32
CA VAL A 40 1.33 0.92 -2.16
C VAL A 40 -0.02 1.57 -1.87
N TYR A 41 -0.01 2.82 -1.45
CA TYR A 41 -1.18 3.64 -1.20
C TYR A 41 -1.44 4.55 -2.38
N MET A 42 -2.67 4.58 -2.88
CA MET A 42 -3.09 5.52 -3.92
C MET A 42 -3.87 6.68 -3.28
N SER A 43 -3.42 7.94 -3.43
CA SER A 43 -4.06 9.11 -2.81
C SER A 43 -4.46 10.16 -3.84
N GLY A 44 -5.68 10.70 -3.75
CA GLY A 44 -6.07 11.91 -4.49
C GLY A 44 -5.91 13.22 -3.71
N PHE A 45 -5.37 13.18 -2.49
CA PHE A 45 -5.25 14.32 -1.59
C PHE A 45 -3.81 14.80 -1.45
N THR A 46 -3.65 16.08 -1.12
CA THR A 46 -2.35 16.75 -0.98
C THR A 46 -1.44 15.99 -0.01
N ALA A 47 -0.20 15.77 -0.45
CA ALA A 47 0.83 14.95 0.19
C ALA A 47 1.15 15.30 1.66
N ASN A 48 0.69 16.46 2.15
CA ASN A 48 1.00 16.98 3.48
C ASN A 48 0.34 16.19 4.62
N LEU A 49 -0.75 15.45 4.37
CA LEU A 49 -1.43 14.63 5.38
C LEU A 49 -0.87 13.21 5.51
N LEU A 50 0.03 12.81 4.60
CA LEU A 50 0.39 11.42 4.35
C LEU A 50 1.86 11.11 4.67
N SER A 51 2.58 12.05 5.27
CA SER A 51 3.99 11.89 5.66
C SER A 51 4.22 10.63 6.50
N GLY A 52 3.36 10.35 7.48
CA GLY A 52 3.42 9.14 8.30
C GLY A 52 3.12 7.82 7.56
N LEU A 53 2.47 7.88 6.38
CA LEU A 53 2.22 6.69 5.56
C LEU A 53 3.42 6.31 4.70
N ARG A 54 4.31 7.26 4.38
CA ARG A 54 5.53 7.00 3.59
C ARG A 54 6.52 6.11 4.35
N GLU A 55 6.52 6.20 5.68
CA GLU A 55 7.32 5.32 6.55
C GLU A 55 6.83 3.87 6.50
N GLY A 56 5.54 3.66 6.20
CA GLY A 56 4.92 2.35 6.15
C GLY A 56 4.55 1.86 4.74
N GLY A 57 4.96 2.51 3.66
CA GLY A 57 4.60 2.13 2.28
C GLY A 57 4.93 3.17 1.22
N VAL A 58 4.77 2.80 -0.05
CA VAL A 58 4.94 3.72 -1.18
C VAL A 58 3.64 4.50 -1.41
N LEU A 59 3.73 5.81 -1.61
CA LEU A 59 2.58 6.65 -1.96
C LEU A 59 2.56 6.94 -3.46
N LEU A 60 1.42 6.72 -4.09
CA LEU A 60 1.14 7.00 -5.49
C LEU A 60 0.02 8.05 -5.58
N ASP A 61 0.38 9.27 -5.94
CA ASP A 61 -0.57 10.37 -6.06
C ASP A 61 -1.43 10.21 -7.33
N LYS A 62 -2.73 10.48 -7.21
CA LYS A 62 -3.70 10.48 -8.30
C LYS A 62 -3.83 11.90 -8.87
N PRO A 63 -4.00 12.04 -10.20
CA PRO A 63 -3.97 10.98 -11.20
C PRO A 63 -2.55 10.46 -11.46
N PHE A 64 -2.42 9.18 -11.83
CA PHE A 64 -1.13 8.57 -12.18
C PHE A 64 -1.20 7.84 -13.53
N THR A 65 -0.06 7.71 -14.19
CA THR A 65 0.12 6.91 -15.40
C THR A 65 0.42 5.45 -15.07
N ARG A 66 0.34 4.58 -16.08
CA ARG A 66 0.71 3.16 -15.95
C ARG A 66 2.17 3.00 -15.53
N GLU A 67 3.06 3.83 -16.05
CA GLU A 67 4.49 3.82 -15.75
C GLU A 67 4.75 4.19 -14.29
N GLN A 68 4.04 5.20 -13.78
CA GLN A 68 4.13 5.61 -12.38
C GLN A 68 3.67 4.50 -11.43
N LEU A 69 2.60 3.78 -11.78
CA LEU A 69 2.15 2.60 -11.04
C LEU A 69 3.21 1.50 -11.02
N LEU A 70 3.80 1.18 -12.18
CA LEU A 70 4.85 0.15 -12.28
C LEU A 70 6.08 0.52 -11.45
N VAL A 71 6.48 1.79 -11.46
CA VAL A 71 7.59 2.29 -10.64
C VAL A 71 7.27 2.14 -9.15
N ALA A 72 6.07 2.53 -8.70
CA ALA A 72 5.67 2.41 -7.30
C ALA A 72 5.65 0.96 -6.82
N VAL A 73 5.12 0.04 -7.64
CA VAL A 73 5.11 -1.41 -7.36
C VAL A 73 6.53 -1.96 -7.28
N ALA A 74 7.39 -1.63 -8.25
CA ALA A 74 8.78 -2.07 -8.26
C ALA A 74 9.57 -1.52 -7.06
N GLN A 75 9.33 -0.28 -6.65
CA GLN A 75 9.93 0.30 -5.46
C GLN A 75 9.51 -0.45 -4.19
N ALA A 76 8.22 -0.73 -4.03
CA ALA A 76 7.71 -1.45 -2.86
C ALA A 76 8.33 -2.84 -2.76
N LEU A 77 8.38 -3.60 -3.87
CA LEU A 77 8.93 -4.95 -3.92
C LEU A 77 10.46 -5.02 -3.74
N ARG A 78 11.19 -3.95 -4.10
CA ARG A 78 12.66 -3.90 -3.98
C ARG A 78 13.17 -3.70 -2.56
N VAL A 79 12.31 -3.32 -1.61
CA VAL A 79 12.73 -3.18 -0.20
C VAL A 79 13.10 -4.57 0.31
N ARG A 80 14.42 -4.85 0.30
CA ARG A 80 15.04 -5.95 1.02
C ARG A 80 14.83 -5.66 2.49
N GLN A 81 14.09 -6.52 3.17
CA GLN A 81 14.09 -6.54 4.62
C GLN A 81 15.49 -6.98 5.03
N THR A 82 16.30 -6.04 5.50
CA THR A 82 17.37 -6.38 6.44
C THR A 82 16.68 -7.01 7.66
N GLY A 83 17.17 -8.18 8.04
CA GLY A 83 16.57 -9.08 9.03
C GLY A 83 16.43 -8.49 10.43
#